data_AF-A0A1H9W2I2-F1
#
_entry.id   AF-A0A1H9W2I2-F1
#
_cell.length_a   1.000
_cell.length_b   1.000
_cell.length_c   1.000
_cell.angle_alpha   90.00
_cell.angle_beta   90.00
_cell.angle_gamma   90.00
#
_symmetry.space_group_name_H-M   'P 1'
#
loop_
_entity.id
_entity.type
_entity.pdbx_description
1 polymer ?
#
loop_
_entity_poly.entity_id
_entity_poly.type
_entity_poly.pdbx_seq_one_letter_code
_entity_poly.pdbx_strand_id
1 'polypeptide(L)'
;MSRPHGSRSAGWAAFLHYGALTGPIIGVLWLFVVATTAAVAASFLSGGAFRPSGLASLILGVALGLAALRLTRWPLVGVSVVVMAVTMLVGIGPVATGQAPGWAFWVAVFATGIGTGLGLAKMLHGLPLARLTRHEFEDAVIRFLTGFGYLFFTFIVAVPFYVMLMTSLKNQQQLVQNPLDFSLDLSQGWHLFDSYVELMTTFNFGSYLWTSFYVSLLTVLLTLIFSIPGAYAVARLRFRGAAMFSRSILLIYMVPMIVLALPIYIAYSMIGLRNSVFGLVLIYPVTTIPVALYMLQGYFRGLPAEIEEAGLMDGLSRLRVIWKITLPLSLPALASVSLYVFMIAWNEFLLAFMLLDDPSKFTLTRGVAMLNSSEIPRQHLMAGSVIATVPIMVLFLGLERFMTKGLTAGSVKG
;
A
#
# COMPACT_ATOMS: atom_id res chain seq x y z
N MET A 1 64.90 -4.96 9.39
CA MET A 1 63.97 -4.29 10.33
C MET A 1 62.76 -3.81 9.55
N SER A 2 61.66 -4.56 9.56
CA SER A 2 60.36 -4.10 9.05
C SER A 2 59.27 -4.82 9.85
N ARG A 3 58.64 -4.09 10.77
CA ARG A 3 57.50 -4.56 11.57
C ARG A 3 56.28 -4.69 10.66
N PRO A 4 55.45 -5.74 10.77
CA PRO A 4 54.14 -5.74 10.13
C PRO A 4 53.18 -4.82 10.91
N HIS A 5 52.51 -3.93 10.18
CA HIS A 5 51.45 -3.08 10.70
C HIS A 5 50.27 -3.92 11.20
N GLY A 6 50.15 -4.06 12.52
CA GLY A 6 48.90 -4.44 13.17
C GLY A 6 47.96 -3.22 13.20
N SER A 7 46.97 -3.17 12.31
CA SER A 7 45.85 -2.25 12.48
C SER A 7 44.84 -2.87 13.45
N ARG A 8 44.99 -2.53 14.73
CA ARG A 8 43.99 -2.74 15.77
C ARG A 8 42.77 -1.85 15.49
N SER A 9 41.77 -2.40 14.79
CA SER A 9 40.37 -1.94 14.87
C SER A 9 39.44 -3.05 15.41
N ALA A 10 40.01 -4.03 16.12
CA ALA A 10 39.29 -5.08 16.82
C ALA A 10 38.82 -4.57 18.20
N GLY A 11 37.75 -3.78 18.22
CA GLY A 11 37.19 -3.27 19.49
C GLY A 11 35.86 -3.91 19.87
N TRP A 12 34.88 -3.95 18.95
CA TRP A 12 33.50 -4.34 19.27
C TRP A 12 32.86 -5.22 18.20
N ALA A 13 33.20 -4.99 16.92
CA ALA A 13 32.68 -5.79 15.81
C ALA A 13 33.13 -7.26 15.87
N ALA A 14 34.33 -7.55 16.39
CA ALA A 14 34.84 -8.92 16.48
C ALA A 14 34.08 -9.81 17.48
N PHE A 15 33.46 -9.22 18.50
CA PHE A 15 32.63 -9.94 19.49
C PHE A 15 31.26 -10.33 18.93
N LEU A 16 30.71 -9.54 17.98
CA LEU A 16 29.43 -9.82 17.32
C LEU A 16 29.46 -11.02 16.36
N HIS A 17 30.66 -11.55 16.06
CA HIS A 17 30.85 -12.71 15.18
C HIS A 17 30.90 -14.03 15.97
N TYR A 18 30.09 -14.18 17.02
CA TYR A 18 29.93 -15.45 17.72
C TYR A 18 28.45 -15.82 17.73
N GLY A 19 28.11 -17.04 17.33
CA GLY A 19 26.71 -17.49 17.29
C GLY A 19 26.04 -17.40 18.65
N ALA A 20 26.80 -17.69 19.72
CA ALA A 20 26.37 -17.51 21.11
C ALA A 20 26.01 -16.07 21.50
N LEU A 21 26.38 -15.05 20.71
CA LEU A 21 25.99 -13.65 20.90
C LEU A 21 24.97 -13.18 19.84
N THR A 22 25.19 -13.52 18.57
CA THR A 22 24.29 -13.17 17.46
C THR A 22 22.90 -13.79 17.63
N GLY A 23 22.83 -15.07 18.03
CA GLY A 23 21.57 -15.79 18.25
C GLY A 23 20.68 -15.12 19.30
N PRO A 24 21.18 -14.84 20.53
CA PRO A 24 20.46 -14.07 21.54
C PRO A 24 20.02 -12.68 21.08
N ILE A 25 20.88 -11.92 20.41
CA ILE A 25 20.54 -10.56 19.95
C ILE A 25 19.37 -10.61 18.97
N ILE A 26 19.46 -11.48 17.95
CA ILE A 26 18.36 -11.68 16.99
C ILE A 26 17.11 -12.22 17.71
N GLY A 27 17.30 -13.12 18.69
CA GLY A 27 16.26 -13.64 19.56
C GLY A 27 15.45 -12.57 20.28
N VAL A 28 16.14 -11.64 20.96
CA VAL A 28 15.53 -10.51 21.69
C VAL A 28 14.79 -9.57 20.74
N LEU A 29 15.47 -9.14 19.66
CA LEU A 29 14.89 -8.20 18.70
C LEU A 29 13.66 -8.80 18.02
N TRP A 30 13.74 -10.05 17.57
CA TRP A 30 12.63 -10.72 16.90
C TRP A 30 11.46 -10.99 17.83
N LEU A 31 11.72 -11.47 19.05
CA LEU A 31 10.64 -11.71 20.02
C LEU A 31 9.92 -10.40 20.37
N PHE A 32 10.66 -9.30 20.58
CA PHE A 32 10.05 -8.01 20.87
C PHE A 32 9.15 -7.52 19.71
N VAL A 33 9.63 -7.67 18.47
CA VAL A 33 8.86 -7.33 17.26
C VAL A 33 7.59 -8.17 17.18
N VAL A 34 7.70 -9.50 17.30
CA VAL A 34 6.55 -10.40 17.24
C VAL A 34 5.57 -10.15 18.40
N ALA A 35 6.06 -9.92 19.62
CA ALA A 35 5.23 -9.63 20.78
C ALA A 35 4.48 -8.31 20.62
N THR A 36 5.12 -7.28 20.06
CA THR A 36 4.47 -6.00 19.77
C THR A 36 3.37 -6.17 18.72
N THR A 37 3.66 -6.87 17.62
CA THR A 37 2.66 -7.15 16.58
C THR A 37 1.49 -7.98 17.10
N ALA A 38 1.77 -9.03 17.88
CA ALA A 38 0.73 -9.87 18.48
C ALA A 38 -0.11 -9.10 19.50
N ALA A 39 0.49 -8.24 20.33
CA ALA A 39 -0.22 -7.42 21.29
C ALA A 39 -1.17 -6.42 20.60
N VAL A 40 -0.70 -5.72 19.56
CA VAL A 40 -1.57 -4.79 18.82
C VAL A 40 -2.69 -5.54 18.11
N ALA A 41 -2.38 -6.66 17.44
CA ALA A 41 -3.39 -7.47 16.77
C ALA A 41 -4.45 -8.01 17.74
N ALA A 42 -4.03 -8.58 18.88
CA ALA A 42 -4.94 -9.10 19.89
C ALA A 42 -5.80 -7.99 20.55
N SER A 43 -5.21 -6.81 20.77
CA SER A 43 -5.95 -5.65 21.28
C SER A 43 -7.05 -5.23 20.32
N PHE A 44 -6.75 -5.12 19.03
CA PHE A 44 -7.74 -4.74 18.03
C PHE A 44 -8.83 -5.80 17.84
N LEU A 45 -8.46 -7.09 17.83
CA LEU A 45 -9.43 -8.17 17.64
C LEU A 45 -10.42 -8.33 18.79
N SER A 46 -10.03 -7.94 20.01
CA SER A 46 -10.80 -8.24 21.22
C SER A 46 -11.22 -7.03 22.05
N GLY A 47 -10.69 -5.85 21.77
CA GLY A 47 -10.83 -4.65 22.61
C GLY A 47 -10.12 -4.72 23.96
N GLY A 48 -9.49 -5.85 24.29
CA GLY A 48 -8.73 -6.03 25.52
C GLY A 48 -7.38 -5.32 25.49
N ALA A 49 -6.86 -4.98 26.67
CA ALA A 49 -5.55 -4.34 26.77
C ALA A 49 -4.42 -5.38 26.70
N PHE A 50 -3.69 -5.44 25.59
CA PHE A 50 -2.45 -6.22 25.47
C PHE A 50 -1.26 -5.29 25.38
N ARG A 51 -0.18 -5.59 26.10
CA ARG A 51 1.03 -4.75 26.13
C ARG A 51 2.28 -5.60 25.94
N PRO A 52 3.19 -5.25 25.02
CA PRO A 52 4.47 -5.94 24.92
C PRO A 52 5.33 -5.61 26.14
N SER A 53 6.02 -6.63 26.67
CA SER A 53 6.97 -6.52 27.77
C SER A 53 8.40 -6.62 27.24
N GLY A 54 9.15 -5.50 27.32
CA GLY A 54 10.55 -5.45 26.90
C GLY A 54 11.45 -6.37 27.73
N LEU A 55 11.22 -6.44 29.04
CA LEU A 55 12.02 -7.27 29.95
C LEU A 55 11.81 -8.76 29.68
N ALA A 56 10.55 -9.20 29.55
CA ALA A 56 10.25 -10.60 29.23
C ALA A 56 10.75 -10.97 27.83
N SER A 57 10.62 -10.05 26.85
CA SER A 57 11.19 -10.24 25.51
C SER A 57 12.72 -10.36 25.52
N LEU A 58 13.39 -9.63 26.42
CA LEU A 58 14.84 -9.72 26.60
C LEU A 58 15.23 -11.10 27.16
N ILE A 59 14.63 -11.53 28.26
CA ILE A 59 15.00 -12.80 28.92
C ILE A 59 14.66 -14.00 28.03
N LEU A 60 13.42 -14.07 27.55
CA LEU A 60 12.96 -15.19 26.74
C LEU A 60 13.58 -15.17 25.34
N GLY A 61 13.85 -13.98 24.80
CA GLY A 61 14.50 -13.82 23.50
C GLY A 61 15.94 -14.34 23.52
N VAL A 62 16.69 -14.09 24.59
CA VAL A 62 18.03 -14.69 24.78
C VAL A 62 17.92 -16.22 24.81
N ALA A 63 17.01 -16.76 25.63
CA ALA A 63 16.85 -18.21 25.78
C ALA A 63 16.42 -18.90 24.47
N LEU A 64 15.41 -18.37 23.78
CA LEU A 64 14.92 -18.91 22.52
C LEU A 64 15.91 -18.69 21.37
N GLY A 65 16.67 -17.60 21.38
CA GLY A 65 17.76 -17.35 20.44
C GLY A 65 18.88 -18.38 20.55
N LEU A 66 19.26 -18.78 21.77
CA LEU A 66 20.21 -19.88 21.99
C LEU A 66 19.62 -21.23 21.61
N ALA A 67 18.36 -21.48 21.97
CA ALA A 67 17.67 -22.73 21.63
C ALA A 67 17.57 -22.92 20.11
N ALA A 68 17.36 -21.85 19.35
CA ALA A 68 17.30 -21.86 17.89
C ALA A 68 18.60 -22.31 17.20
N LEU A 69 19.75 -22.18 17.87
CA LEU A 69 21.04 -22.67 17.35
C LEU A 69 21.19 -24.19 17.49
N ARG A 70 20.36 -24.86 18.30
CA ARG A 70 20.43 -26.30 18.57
C ARG A 70 19.22 -27.07 18.07
N LEU A 71 18.04 -26.45 18.11
CA LEU A 71 16.77 -27.07 17.75
C LEU A 71 16.47 -26.90 16.26
N THR A 72 15.87 -27.93 15.67
CA THR A 72 15.28 -27.84 14.33
C THR A 72 13.97 -27.07 14.35
N ARG A 73 13.44 -26.71 13.17
CA ARG A 73 12.29 -25.81 12.99
C ARG A 73 11.07 -26.16 13.85
N TRP A 74 10.55 -27.38 13.76
CA TRP A 74 9.31 -27.75 14.44
C TRP A 74 9.46 -27.90 15.96
N PRO A 75 10.54 -28.52 16.48
CA PRO A 75 10.83 -28.51 17.91
C PRO A 75 10.96 -27.09 18.48
N LEU A 76 11.63 -26.18 17.77
CA LEU A 76 11.75 -24.78 18.23
C LEU A 76 10.38 -24.09 18.30
N VAL A 77 9.50 -24.32 17.33
CA VAL A 77 8.13 -23.78 17.35
C VAL A 77 7.35 -24.34 18.53
N GLY A 78 7.41 -25.65 18.76
CA GLY A 78 6.75 -26.29 19.90
C GLY A 78 7.22 -25.72 21.24
N VAL A 79 8.54 -25.63 21.44
CA VAL A 79 9.15 -25.03 22.65
C VAL A 79 8.72 -23.57 22.78
N SER A 80 8.75 -22.79 21.69
CA SER A 80 8.35 -21.38 21.72
C SER A 80 6.89 -21.23 22.14
N VAL A 81 5.96 -22.02 21.59
CA VAL A 81 4.52 -21.98 21.96
C VAL A 81 4.31 -22.37 23.43
N VAL A 82 4.95 -23.44 23.90
CA VAL A 82 4.83 -23.87 25.31
C VAL A 82 5.39 -22.81 26.26
N VAL A 83 6.56 -22.24 25.94
CA VAL A 83 7.17 -21.15 26.73
C VAL A 83 6.25 -19.94 26.78
N MET A 84 5.65 -19.54 25.65
CA MET A 84 4.67 -18.44 25.64
C MET A 84 3.44 -18.76 26.47
N ALA A 85 2.86 -19.96 26.32
CA ALA A 85 1.68 -20.37 27.07
C ALA A 85 1.93 -20.33 28.58
N VAL A 86 3.03 -20.94 29.04
CA VAL A 86 3.37 -20.99 30.47
C VAL A 86 3.68 -19.59 31.01
N THR A 87 4.52 -18.82 30.32
CA THR A 87 4.95 -17.50 30.83
C THR A 87 3.81 -16.48 30.82
N MET A 88 2.94 -16.49 29.80
CA MET A 88 1.79 -15.60 29.74
C MET A 88 0.70 -16.00 30.74
N LEU A 89 0.48 -17.30 31.01
CA LEU A 89 -0.45 -17.74 32.06
C LEU A 89 -0.01 -17.30 33.46
N VAL A 90 1.30 -17.24 33.71
CA VAL A 90 1.88 -16.77 34.98
C VAL A 90 1.99 -15.23 35.03
N GLY A 91 1.72 -14.53 33.92
CA GLY A 91 1.76 -13.06 33.86
C GLY A 91 3.15 -12.45 33.68
N ILE A 92 4.17 -13.27 33.38
CA ILE A 92 5.56 -12.85 33.12
C ILE A 92 5.97 -13.00 31.65
N GLY A 93 4.99 -13.20 30.77
CA GLY A 93 5.21 -13.39 29.33
C GLY A 93 5.60 -12.10 28.58
N PRO A 94 6.05 -12.23 27.32
CA PRO A 94 6.44 -11.10 26.49
C PRO A 94 5.24 -10.27 26.02
N VAL A 95 4.02 -10.80 26.15
CA VAL A 95 2.77 -10.06 25.99
C VAL A 95 2.00 -10.13 27.31
N ALA A 96 1.86 -9.00 27.98
CA ALA A 96 1.05 -8.87 29.17
C ALA A 96 -0.42 -8.65 28.78
N THR A 97 -1.32 -9.40 29.41
CA THR A 97 -2.76 -9.36 29.12
C THR A 97 -3.51 -8.73 30.29
N GLY A 98 -4.28 -7.67 30.01
CA GLY A 98 -5.22 -7.07 30.96
C GLY A 98 -6.57 -7.80 30.96
N GLN A 99 -7.66 -7.07 31.20
CA GLN A 99 -9.02 -7.61 31.02
C GLN A 99 -9.25 -7.89 29.53
N ALA A 100 -9.17 -9.18 29.14
CA ALA A 100 -9.38 -9.62 27.78
C ALA A 100 -10.16 -10.95 27.77
N PRO A 101 -10.95 -11.22 26.71
CA PRO A 101 -11.59 -12.52 26.52
C PRO A 101 -10.57 -13.67 26.48
N GLY A 102 -10.94 -14.82 27.04
CA GLY A 102 -10.04 -15.99 27.10
C GLY A 102 -9.56 -16.49 25.73
N TRP A 103 -10.39 -16.35 24.68
CA TRP A 103 -9.98 -16.71 23.32
C TRP A 103 -8.86 -15.80 22.79
N ALA A 104 -8.91 -14.50 23.11
CA ALA A 104 -7.93 -13.52 22.65
C ALA A 104 -6.56 -13.73 23.31
N PHE A 105 -6.57 -14.17 24.58
CA PHE A 105 -5.36 -14.62 25.27
C PHE A 105 -4.66 -15.74 24.49
N TRP A 106 -5.39 -16.80 24.11
CA TRP A 106 -4.81 -17.92 23.37
C TRP A 106 -4.35 -17.53 21.96
N VAL A 107 -5.07 -16.65 21.26
CA VAL A 107 -4.62 -16.09 19.98
C VAL A 107 -3.28 -15.38 20.14
N ALA A 108 -3.12 -14.55 21.18
CA ALA A 108 -1.84 -13.89 21.45
C ALA A 108 -0.71 -14.89 21.76
N VAL A 109 -0.98 -15.90 22.59
CA VAL A 109 -0.02 -16.99 22.90
C VAL A 109 0.46 -17.69 21.63
N PHE A 110 -0.46 -18.15 20.78
CA PHE A 110 -0.11 -18.86 19.55
C PHE A 110 0.57 -17.95 18.53
N ALA A 111 0.08 -16.72 18.33
CA ALA A 111 0.68 -15.76 17.41
C ALA A 111 2.13 -15.44 17.82
N THR A 112 2.38 -15.17 19.11
CA THR A 112 3.73 -14.91 19.61
C THR A 112 4.61 -16.16 19.53
N GLY A 113 4.13 -17.31 19.99
CA GLY A 113 4.92 -18.54 20.02
C GLY A 113 5.30 -19.06 18.63
N ILE A 114 4.33 -19.13 17.71
CA ILE A 114 4.54 -19.59 16.34
C ILE A 114 5.40 -18.57 15.57
N GLY A 115 5.10 -17.27 15.69
CA GLY A 115 5.85 -16.21 15.00
C GLY A 115 7.32 -16.15 15.43
N THR A 116 7.59 -16.28 16.73
CA THR A 116 8.96 -16.34 17.25
C THR A 116 9.66 -17.62 16.80
N GLY A 117 9.04 -18.79 16.98
CA GLY A 117 9.66 -20.07 16.63
C GLY A 117 9.97 -20.20 15.14
N LEU A 118 9.03 -19.85 14.25
CA LEU A 118 9.26 -19.92 12.80
C LEU A 118 10.28 -18.89 12.32
N GLY A 119 10.22 -17.67 12.85
CA GLY A 119 11.16 -16.61 12.47
C GLY A 119 12.59 -16.94 12.90
N LEU A 120 12.80 -17.34 14.16
CA LEU A 120 14.13 -17.72 14.65
C LEU A 120 14.67 -18.97 13.95
N ALA A 121 13.82 -19.99 13.72
CA ALA A 121 14.23 -21.17 12.97
C ALA A 121 14.74 -20.84 11.57
N LYS A 122 14.18 -19.82 10.91
CA LYS A 122 14.60 -19.38 9.58
C LYS A 122 15.84 -18.48 9.64
N MET A 123 15.85 -17.52 10.56
CA MET A 123 16.92 -16.52 10.69
C MET A 123 18.24 -17.14 11.14
N LEU A 124 18.18 -18.10 12.07
CA LEU A 124 19.35 -18.72 12.69
C LEU A 124 19.68 -20.11 12.13
N HIS A 125 19.02 -20.50 11.04
CA HIS A 125 19.18 -21.83 10.44
C HIS A 125 20.64 -22.12 10.06
N GLY A 126 21.21 -23.15 10.69
CA GLY A 126 22.55 -23.66 10.39
C GLY A 126 23.70 -22.86 10.99
N LEU A 127 23.43 -21.90 11.87
CA LEU A 127 24.49 -21.12 12.52
C LEU A 127 25.17 -21.92 13.65
N PRO A 128 26.51 -22.02 13.67
CA PRO A 128 27.23 -22.66 14.76
C PRO A 128 27.24 -21.78 16.03
N LEU A 129 27.37 -22.40 17.20
CA LEU A 129 27.56 -21.70 18.48
C LEU A 129 28.92 -20.97 18.57
N ALA A 130 29.88 -21.38 17.74
CA ALA A 130 31.25 -20.89 17.72
C ALA A 130 31.38 -19.54 16.99
N ARG A 131 32.62 -19.18 16.65
CA ARG A 131 32.92 -17.98 15.88
C ARG A 131 32.32 -18.11 14.48
N LEU A 132 31.48 -17.15 14.13
CA LEU A 132 30.85 -17.02 12.82
C LEU A 132 31.85 -16.47 11.81
N THR A 133 31.76 -16.98 10.59
CA THR A 133 32.30 -16.30 9.43
C THR A 133 31.52 -15.01 9.16
N ARG A 134 32.14 -14.08 8.44
CA ARG A 134 31.47 -12.83 8.02
C ARG A 134 30.19 -13.12 7.23
N HIS A 135 30.22 -14.13 6.35
CA HIS A 135 29.08 -14.51 5.53
C HIS A 135 27.92 -15.05 6.37
N GLU A 136 28.16 -15.95 7.32
CA GLU A 136 27.12 -16.47 8.22
C GLU A 136 26.47 -15.37 9.07
N PHE A 137 27.26 -14.43 9.57
CA PHE A 137 26.75 -13.27 10.31
C PHE A 137 25.90 -12.36 9.40
N GLU A 138 26.41 -11.99 8.23
CA GLU A 138 25.69 -11.14 7.26
C GLU A 138 24.38 -11.80 6.80
N ASP A 139 24.39 -13.11 6.53
CA ASP A 139 23.20 -13.88 6.15
C ASP A 139 22.14 -13.87 7.25
N ALA A 140 22.53 -14.06 8.51
CA ALA A 140 21.61 -14.03 9.64
C ALA A 140 20.94 -12.65 9.79
N VAL A 141 21.73 -11.58 9.64
CA VAL A 141 21.25 -10.19 9.67
C VAL A 141 20.31 -9.91 8.50
N ILE A 142 20.66 -10.32 7.28
CA ILE A 142 19.80 -10.14 6.09
C ILE A 142 18.47 -10.87 6.27
N ARG A 143 18.48 -12.10 6.78
CA ARG A 143 17.25 -12.86 7.07
C ARG A 143 16.39 -12.18 8.14
N PHE A 144 17.02 -11.65 9.19
CA PHE A 144 16.34 -10.85 10.21
C PHE A 144 15.70 -9.60 9.60
N LEU A 145 16.47 -8.78 8.88
CA LEU A 145 15.98 -7.54 8.25
C LEU A 145 14.87 -7.82 7.23
N THR A 146 14.98 -8.92 6.48
CA THR A 146 13.93 -9.36 5.54
C THR A 146 12.65 -9.76 6.28
N GLY A 147 12.77 -10.56 7.35
CA GLY A 147 11.62 -10.95 8.18
C GLY A 147 10.97 -9.77 8.89
N PHE A 148 11.78 -8.88 9.46
CA PHE A 148 11.35 -7.62 10.06
C PHE A 148 10.63 -6.75 9.01
N GLY A 149 11.23 -6.57 7.84
CA GLY A 149 10.66 -5.81 6.73
C GLY A 149 9.28 -6.36 6.33
N TYR A 150 9.15 -7.67 6.12
CA TYR A 150 7.85 -8.26 5.79
C TYR A 150 6.80 -8.01 6.87
N LEU A 151 7.13 -8.22 8.15
CA LEU A 151 6.19 -8.02 9.24
C LEU A 151 5.82 -6.54 9.38
N PHE A 152 6.81 -5.65 9.39
CA PHE A 152 6.65 -4.21 9.55
C PHE A 152 5.81 -3.61 8.41
N PHE A 153 6.18 -3.87 7.15
CA PHE A 153 5.46 -3.33 6.00
C PHE A 153 4.05 -3.91 5.87
N THR A 154 3.85 -5.20 6.17
CA THR A 154 2.51 -5.79 6.16
C THR A 154 1.64 -5.14 7.23
N PHE A 155 2.17 -4.96 8.44
CA PHE A 155 1.39 -4.43 9.57
C PHE A 155 1.05 -2.95 9.39
N ILE A 156 2.03 -2.11 9.02
CA ILE A 156 1.82 -0.68 8.83
C ILE A 156 0.86 -0.37 7.68
N VAL A 157 0.82 -1.22 6.65
CA VAL A 157 -0.12 -1.10 5.53
C VAL A 157 -1.49 -1.66 5.90
N ALA A 158 -1.57 -2.87 6.46
CA ALA A 158 -2.85 -3.55 6.69
C ALA A 158 -3.67 -2.95 7.84
N VAL A 159 -3.02 -2.46 8.90
CA VAL A 159 -3.70 -1.96 10.10
C VAL A 159 -4.66 -0.80 9.80
N PRO A 160 -4.26 0.27 9.08
CA PRO A 160 -5.19 1.35 8.76
C PRO A 160 -6.44 0.89 8.02
N PHE A 161 -6.31 -0.03 7.05
CA PHE A 161 -7.46 -0.59 6.32
C PHE A 161 -8.33 -1.47 7.22
N TYR A 162 -7.72 -2.26 8.10
CA TYR A 162 -8.44 -3.05 9.10
C TYR A 162 -9.25 -2.16 10.04
N VAL A 163 -8.62 -1.11 10.60
CA VAL A 163 -9.29 -0.14 11.48
C VAL A 163 -10.41 0.58 10.74
N MET A 164 -10.17 1.03 9.51
CA MET A 164 -11.18 1.67 8.66
C MET A 164 -12.40 0.75 8.46
N LEU A 165 -12.16 -0.51 8.07
CA LEU A 165 -13.24 -1.47 7.85
C LEU A 165 -13.99 -1.79 9.16
N MET A 166 -13.29 -2.09 10.25
CA MET A 166 -13.96 -2.45 11.49
C MET A 166 -14.71 -1.28 12.11
N THR A 167 -14.17 -0.06 12.04
CA THR A 167 -14.85 1.15 12.52
C THR A 167 -16.13 1.43 11.73
N SER A 168 -16.16 1.10 10.43
CA SER A 168 -17.35 1.26 9.59
C SER A 168 -18.52 0.34 9.95
N LEU A 169 -18.24 -0.76 10.68
CA LEU A 169 -19.21 -1.77 11.10
C LEU A 169 -19.66 -1.60 12.56
N LYS A 170 -19.19 -0.54 13.23
CA LYS A 170 -19.49 -0.24 14.63
C LYS A 170 -20.40 0.97 14.77
N ASN A 171 -21.09 1.06 15.90
CA ASN A 171 -21.83 2.26 16.27
C ASN A 171 -20.92 3.26 17.02
N GLN A 172 -21.18 4.55 16.86
CA GLN A 172 -20.52 5.67 17.54
C GLN A 172 -20.37 5.46 19.05
N GLN A 173 -21.41 4.96 19.72
CA GLN A 173 -21.37 4.74 21.17
C GLN A 173 -20.28 3.74 21.57
N GLN A 174 -20.12 2.65 20.80
CA GLN A 174 -19.08 1.65 21.04
C GLN A 174 -17.68 2.24 20.81
N LEU A 175 -17.52 3.05 19.75
CA LEU A 175 -16.26 3.72 19.44
C LEU A 175 -15.84 4.75 20.50
N VAL A 176 -16.81 5.43 21.13
CA VAL A 176 -16.55 6.37 22.21
C VAL A 176 -16.22 5.65 23.52
N GLN A 177 -16.88 4.52 23.80
CA GLN A 177 -16.61 3.72 25.01
C GLN A 177 -15.24 3.05 24.99
N ASN A 178 -14.89 2.41 23.87
CA ASN A 178 -13.57 1.80 23.69
C ASN A 178 -13.06 2.02 22.25
N PRO A 179 -12.25 3.06 22.00
CA PRO A 179 -11.77 3.39 20.66
C PRO A 179 -10.78 2.38 20.08
N LEU A 180 -10.29 1.43 20.89
CA LEU A 180 -9.36 0.38 20.47
C LEU A 180 -10.05 -0.97 20.25
N ASP A 181 -11.35 -1.05 20.54
CA ASP A 181 -12.12 -2.25 20.30
C ASP A 181 -12.63 -2.28 18.86
N PHE A 182 -12.04 -3.16 18.06
CA PHE A 182 -12.44 -3.44 16.69
C PHE A 182 -13.00 -4.87 16.55
N SER A 183 -13.48 -5.47 17.65
CA SER A 183 -14.20 -6.74 17.63
C SER A 183 -15.57 -6.60 16.95
N LEU A 184 -16.05 -7.68 16.33
CA LEU A 184 -17.37 -7.72 15.69
C LEU A 184 -18.38 -8.37 16.62
N ASP A 185 -19.46 -7.65 16.91
CA ASP A 185 -20.62 -8.20 17.62
C ASP A 185 -21.57 -8.85 16.61
N LEU A 186 -21.32 -10.13 16.32
CA LEU A 186 -22.11 -10.90 15.35
C LEU A 186 -23.58 -11.06 15.76
N SER A 187 -23.95 -10.76 17.01
CA SER A 187 -25.34 -10.79 17.45
C SER A 187 -26.20 -9.71 16.77
N GLN A 188 -25.57 -8.63 16.27
CA GLN A 188 -26.25 -7.55 15.56
C GLN A 188 -26.71 -7.95 14.14
N GLY A 189 -26.21 -9.07 13.60
CA GLY A 189 -26.65 -9.59 12.30
C GLY A 189 -26.50 -8.57 11.15
N TRP A 190 -27.60 -8.15 10.53
CA TRP A 190 -27.57 -7.19 9.43
C TRP A 190 -27.34 -5.74 9.88
N HIS A 191 -27.56 -5.43 11.16
CA HIS A 191 -27.40 -4.08 11.70
C HIS A 191 -25.94 -3.58 11.69
N LEU A 192 -24.96 -4.49 11.56
CA LEU A 192 -23.55 -4.11 11.34
C LEU A 192 -23.38 -3.25 10.07
N PHE A 193 -24.30 -3.39 9.10
CA PHE A 193 -24.24 -2.66 7.83
C PHE A 193 -25.15 -1.43 7.79
N ASP A 194 -25.78 -1.03 8.91
CA ASP A 194 -26.69 0.11 8.95
C ASP A 194 -26.01 1.39 8.45
N SER A 195 -24.73 1.60 8.80
CA SER A 195 -23.94 2.74 8.30
C SER A 195 -23.84 2.76 6.77
N TYR A 196 -23.73 1.61 6.12
CA TYR A 196 -23.69 1.50 4.66
C TYR A 196 -25.06 1.77 4.03
N VAL A 197 -26.12 1.25 4.65
CA VAL A 197 -27.50 1.48 4.20
C VAL A 197 -27.84 2.98 4.29
N GLU A 198 -27.59 3.59 5.45
CA GLU A 198 -27.83 5.02 5.68
C GLU A 198 -27.04 5.91 4.71
N LEU A 199 -25.79 5.56 4.39
CA LEU A 199 -25.03 6.28 3.36
C LEU A 199 -25.72 6.26 2.00
N MET A 200 -26.27 5.11 1.60
CA MET A 200 -26.94 4.97 0.32
C MET A 200 -28.31 5.65 0.29
N THR A 201 -29.10 5.53 1.37
CA THR A 201 -30.49 6.02 1.40
C THR A 201 -30.61 7.48 1.86
N THR A 202 -29.81 7.89 2.84
CA THR A 202 -29.94 9.19 3.52
C THR A 202 -28.93 10.21 2.98
N PHE A 203 -27.68 9.78 2.76
CA PHE A 203 -26.61 10.65 2.25
C PHE A 203 -26.45 10.60 0.72
N ASN A 204 -27.28 9.81 0.02
CA ASN A 204 -27.31 9.66 -1.43
C ASN A 204 -25.94 9.30 -2.05
N PHE A 205 -25.13 8.48 -1.35
CA PHE A 205 -23.77 8.12 -1.78
C PHE A 205 -23.72 7.41 -3.13
N GLY A 206 -24.81 6.73 -3.52
CA GLY A 206 -24.92 6.12 -4.85
C GLY A 206 -24.73 7.14 -5.98
N SER A 207 -25.28 8.35 -5.82
CA SER A 207 -25.12 9.43 -6.79
C SER A 207 -23.67 9.93 -6.88
N TYR A 208 -22.96 10.01 -5.75
CA TYR A 208 -21.57 10.45 -5.70
C TYR A 208 -20.64 9.42 -6.33
N LEU A 209 -20.90 8.13 -6.07
CA LEU A 209 -20.19 7.02 -6.68
C LEU A 209 -20.36 7.01 -8.20
N TRP A 210 -21.59 7.23 -8.67
CA TRP A 210 -21.87 7.33 -10.11
C TRP A 210 -21.19 8.55 -10.73
N THR A 211 -21.26 9.72 -10.09
CA THR A 211 -20.62 10.95 -10.58
C THR A 211 -19.10 10.78 -10.65
N SER A 212 -18.46 10.24 -9.61
CA SER A 212 -17.04 9.94 -9.61
C SER A 212 -16.65 8.94 -10.69
N PHE A 213 -17.41 7.85 -10.84
CA PHE A 213 -17.14 6.85 -11.88
C PHE A 213 -17.24 7.47 -13.27
N TYR A 214 -18.31 8.22 -13.54
CA TYR A 214 -18.56 8.89 -14.80
C TYR A 214 -17.46 9.90 -15.15
N VAL A 215 -17.13 10.80 -14.22
CA VAL A 215 -16.07 11.80 -14.42
C VAL A 215 -14.71 11.14 -14.63
N SER A 216 -14.39 10.10 -13.84
CA SER A 216 -13.11 9.40 -13.95
C SER A 216 -12.98 8.65 -15.28
N LEU A 217 -14.05 7.96 -15.71
CA LEU A 217 -14.06 7.25 -16.98
C LEU A 217 -13.89 8.20 -18.17
N LEU A 218 -14.63 9.32 -18.19
CA LEU A 218 -14.47 10.33 -19.24
C LEU A 218 -13.10 10.98 -19.20
N THR A 219 -12.54 11.22 -18.02
CA THR A 219 -11.17 11.73 -17.86
C THR A 219 -10.17 10.78 -18.49
N VAL A 220 -10.27 9.47 -18.24
CA VAL A 220 -9.41 8.46 -18.88
C VAL A 220 -9.50 8.54 -20.40
N LEU A 221 -10.71 8.54 -20.95
CA LEU A 221 -10.92 8.57 -22.39
C LEU A 221 -10.34 9.83 -23.03
N LEU A 222 -10.66 11.01 -22.47
CA LEU A 222 -10.12 12.29 -22.96
C LEU A 222 -8.61 12.34 -22.83
N THR A 223 -8.06 11.91 -21.70
CA THR A 223 -6.62 11.86 -21.48
C THR A 223 -5.93 11.01 -22.53
N LEU A 224 -6.42 9.79 -22.79
CA LEU A 224 -5.83 8.91 -23.80
C LEU A 224 -5.95 9.48 -25.22
N ILE A 225 -7.08 10.09 -25.57
CA ILE A 225 -7.30 10.72 -26.88
C ILE A 225 -6.21 11.75 -27.18
N PHE A 226 -5.79 12.55 -26.19
CA PHE A 226 -4.72 13.54 -26.37
C PHE A 226 -3.32 12.96 -26.15
N SER A 227 -3.15 12.09 -25.16
CA SER A 227 -1.83 11.58 -24.77
C SER A 227 -1.30 10.51 -25.73
N ILE A 228 -2.13 9.69 -26.36
CA ILE A 228 -1.68 8.70 -27.34
C ILE A 228 -0.96 9.36 -28.54
N PRO A 229 -1.59 10.27 -29.31
CA PRO A 229 -0.94 10.89 -30.45
C PRO A 229 0.24 11.77 -30.02
N GLY A 230 0.12 12.47 -28.89
CA GLY A 230 1.21 13.30 -28.35
C GLY A 230 2.43 12.46 -27.97
N ALA A 231 2.24 11.37 -27.22
CA ALA A 231 3.33 10.48 -26.84
C ALA A 231 3.95 9.79 -28.06
N TYR A 232 3.13 9.36 -29.03
CA TYR A 232 3.61 8.77 -30.27
C TYR A 232 4.47 9.75 -31.06
N ALA A 233 4.03 11.00 -31.20
CA ALA A 233 4.78 12.03 -31.90
C ALA A 233 6.16 12.24 -31.28
N VAL A 234 6.25 12.32 -29.96
CA VAL A 234 7.54 12.55 -29.26
C VAL A 234 8.42 11.29 -29.24
N ALA A 235 7.82 10.10 -29.29
CA ALA A 235 8.54 8.84 -29.31
C ALA A 235 9.09 8.48 -30.70
N ARG A 236 8.36 8.81 -31.77
CA ARG A 236 8.65 8.34 -33.14
C ARG A 236 9.02 9.43 -34.13
N LEU A 237 8.44 10.62 -34.02
CA LEU A 237 8.64 11.68 -35.00
C LEU A 237 9.88 12.50 -34.66
N ARG A 238 10.67 12.81 -35.69
CA ARG A 238 11.79 13.75 -35.58
C ARG A 238 11.31 15.12 -36.01
N PHE A 239 11.08 16.01 -35.04
CA PHE A 239 10.70 17.40 -35.29
C PHE A 239 11.57 18.35 -34.46
N ARG A 240 11.71 19.60 -34.92
CA ARG A 240 12.49 20.63 -34.23
C ARG A 240 11.85 20.91 -32.87
N GLY A 241 12.60 20.74 -31.78
CA GLY A 241 12.12 20.98 -30.42
C GLY A 241 11.54 19.76 -29.69
N ALA A 242 11.58 18.55 -30.26
CA ALA A 242 11.06 17.34 -29.62
C ALA A 242 11.64 17.07 -28.22
N ALA A 243 12.94 17.33 -28.02
CA ALA A 243 13.59 17.20 -26.70
C ALA A 243 13.08 18.24 -25.69
N MET A 244 12.81 19.47 -26.14
CA MET A 244 12.27 20.54 -25.29
C MET A 244 10.82 20.21 -24.90
N PHE A 245 9.99 19.77 -25.85
CA PHE A 245 8.62 19.35 -25.60
C PHE A 245 8.55 18.15 -24.63
N SER A 246 9.44 17.16 -24.80
CA SER A 246 9.55 16.03 -23.87
C SER A 246 9.88 16.48 -22.44
N ARG A 247 10.76 17.47 -22.28
CA ARG A 247 11.12 18.01 -20.96
C ARG A 247 10.01 18.89 -20.38
N SER A 248 9.30 19.66 -21.21
CA SER A 248 8.21 20.52 -20.74
C SER A 248 7.04 19.74 -20.16
N ILE A 249 6.75 18.54 -20.67
CA ILE A 249 5.71 17.64 -20.10
C ILE A 249 5.97 17.40 -18.61
N LEU A 250 7.21 17.07 -18.24
CA LEU A 250 7.61 16.85 -16.85
C LEU A 250 7.55 18.14 -16.04
N LEU A 251 8.03 19.26 -16.58
CA LEU A 251 8.00 20.55 -15.89
C LEU A 251 6.57 21.01 -15.56
N ILE A 252 5.64 20.82 -16.50
CA ILE A 252 4.22 21.14 -16.30
C ILE A 252 3.62 20.25 -15.19
N TYR A 253 3.93 18.95 -15.20
CA TYR A 253 3.45 18.02 -14.17
C TYR A 253 3.97 18.35 -12.75
N MET A 254 5.16 18.95 -12.65
CA MET A 254 5.74 19.36 -11.36
C MET A 254 5.09 20.61 -10.77
N VAL A 255 4.28 21.36 -11.53
CA VAL A 255 3.57 22.53 -11.01
C VAL A 255 2.45 22.05 -10.09
N PRO A 256 2.44 22.46 -8.80
CA PRO A 256 1.38 22.05 -7.88
C PRO A 256 0.04 22.67 -8.28
N MET A 257 -0.98 21.84 -8.50
CA MET A 257 -2.31 22.31 -8.92
C MET A 257 -2.94 23.30 -7.93
N ILE A 258 -2.57 23.23 -6.65
CA ILE A 258 -3.06 24.17 -5.63
C ILE A 258 -2.67 25.63 -5.91
N VAL A 259 -1.55 25.88 -6.59
CA VAL A 259 -1.14 27.23 -6.99
C VAL A 259 -2.06 27.80 -8.05
N LEU A 260 -2.63 26.93 -8.90
CA LEU A 260 -3.55 27.30 -9.97
C LEU A 260 -5.01 27.29 -9.51
N ALA A 261 -5.30 26.91 -8.26
CA ALA A 261 -6.66 26.78 -7.75
C ALA A 261 -7.46 28.08 -7.87
N LEU A 262 -6.96 29.19 -7.32
CA LEU A 262 -7.66 30.48 -7.37
C LEU A 262 -7.89 30.99 -8.81
N PRO A 263 -6.87 31.00 -9.71
CA PRO A 263 -7.10 31.34 -11.11
C PRO A 263 -8.15 30.46 -11.81
N ILE A 264 -8.12 29.14 -11.59
CA ILE A 264 -9.09 28.21 -12.17
C ILE A 264 -10.49 28.51 -11.63
N TYR A 265 -10.63 28.74 -10.32
CA TYR A 265 -11.90 29.11 -9.70
C TYR A 265 -12.52 30.36 -10.33
N ILE A 266 -11.72 31.42 -10.46
CA ILE A 266 -12.16 32.69 -11.05
C ILE A 266 -12.57 32.46 -12.52
N ALA A 267 -11.72 31.80 -13.30
CA ALA A 267 -11.99 31.52 -14.71
C ALA A 267 -13.29 30.71 -14.89
N TYR A 268 -13.46 29.63 -14.14
CA TYR A 268 -14.65 28.76 -14.20
C TYR A 268 -15.91 29.49 -13.74
N SER A 269 -15.79 30.42 -12.78
CA SER A 269 -16.89 31.27 -12.34
C SER A 269 -17.32 32.26 -13.43
N MET A 270 -16.35 32.90 -14.11
CA MET A 270 -16.62 33.86 -15.17
C MET A 270 -17.30 33.25 -16.39
N ILE A 271 -16.94 32.02 -16.76
CA ILE A 271 -17.49 31.32 -17.92
C ILE A 271 -18.71 30.44 -17.59
N GLY A 272 -19.17 30.43 -16.33
CA GLY A 272 -20.34 29.67 -15.90
C GLY A 272 -20.15 28.15 -15.85
N LEU A 273 -18.92 27.65 -15.74
CA LEU A 273 -18.60 26.22 -15.60
C LEU A 273 -18.48 25.76 -14.14
N ARG A 274 -18.60 26.67 -13.16
CA ARG A 274 -18.71 26.33 -11.74
C ARG A 274 -20.02 25.58 -11.47
N ASN A 275 -19.99 24.70 -10.48
CA ASN A 275 -21.08 23.83 -10.05
C ASN A 275 -21.64 22.94 -11.19
N SER A 276 -20.74 22.43 -12.04
CA SER A 276 -21.06 21.58 -13.19
C SER A 276 -20.12 20.37 -13.30
N VAL A 277 -20.70 19.18 -13.46
CA VAL A 277 -19.96 17.92 -13.72
C VAL A 277 -19.18 18.02 -15.04
N PHE A 278 -19.74 18.71 -16.04
CA PHE A 278 -19.06 18.96 -17.30
C PHE A 278 -17.80 19.80 -17.11
N GLY A 279 -17.84 20.79 -16.22
CA GLY A 279 -16.66 21.57 -15.84
C GLY A 279 -15.55 20.68 -15.26
N LEU A 280 -15.88 19.71 -14.41
CA LEU A 280 -14.90 18.75 -13.89
C LEU A 280 -14.29 17.87 -14.99
N VAL A 281 -15.11 17.35 -15.90
CA VAL A 281 -14.65 16.51 -17.03
C VAL A 281 -13.67 17.27 -17.93
N LEU A 282 -13.79 18.60 -18.04
CA LEU A 282 -12.87 19.42 -18.82
C LEU A 282 -11.54 19.68 -18.10
N ILE A 283 -11.57 19.93 -16.79
CA ILE A 283 -10.36 20.31 -16.04
C ILE A 283 -9.52 19.10 -15.61
N TYR A 284 -10.14 17.95 -15.33
CA TYR A 284 -9.41 16.76 -14.87
C TYR A 284 -8.36 16.27 -15.88
N PRO A 285 -8.63 16.19 -17.20
CA PRO A 285 -7.60 15.86 -18.19
C PRO A 285 -6.36 16.75 -18.15
N VAL A 286 -6.48 18.01 -17.74
CA VAL A 286 -5.34 18.94 -17.64
C VAL A 286 -4.30 18.42 -16.64
N THR A 287 -4.72 17.73 -15.58
CA THR A 287 -3.83 17.18 -14.55
C THR A 287 -3.28 15.80 -14.93
N THR A 288 -4.01 15.04 -15.75
CA THR A 288 -3.68 13.65 -16.09
C THR A 288 -2.96 13.49 -17.43
N ILE A 289 -3.15 14.41 -18.39
CA ILE A 289 -2.47 14.38 -19.71
C ILE A 289 -0.94 14.39 -19.58
N PRO A 290 -0.30 15.22 -18.74
CA PRO A 290 1.16 15.25 -18.63
C PRO A 290 1.75 13.91 -18.19
N VAL A 291 1.14 13.27 -17.18
CA VAL A 291 1.63 11.97 -16.69
C VAL A 291 1.34 10.84 -17.68
N ALA A 292 0.18 10.83 -18.32
CA ALA A 292 -0.13 9.86 -19.36
C ALA A 292 0.79 10.00 -20.58
N LEU A 293 1.11 11.24 -21.00
CA LEU A 293 2.10 11.50 -22.05
C LEU A 293 3.47 10.95 -21.67
N TYR A 294 3.94 11.22 -20.46
CA TYR A 294 5.23 10.75 -19.97
C TYR A 294 5.33 9.22 -19.95
N MET A 295 4.31 8.55 -19.38
CA MET A 295 4.27 7.09 -19.29
C MET A 295 4.19 6.42 -20.67
N LEU A 296 3.29 6.89 -21.54
CA LEU A 296 3.12 6.33 -22.89
C LEU A 296 4.35 6.60 -23.76
N GLN A 297 4.99 7.75 -23.61
CA GLN A 297 6.21 8.08 -24.34
C GLN A 297 7.35 7.09 -24.00
N GLY A 298 7.54 6.81 -22.71
CA GLY A 298 8.53 5.84 -22.25
C GLY A 298 8.27 4.45 -22.84
N TYR A 299 7.00 4.03 -22.87
CA TYR A 299 6.62 2.73 -23.41
C TYR A 299 6.76 2.64 -24.93
N PHE A 300 6.23 3.61 -25.68
CA PHE A 300 6.31 3.61 -27.15
C PHE A 300 7.75 3.60 -27.63
N ARG A 301 8.68 4.27 -26.95
CA ARG A 301 10.12 4.21 -27.28
C ARG A 301 10.71 2.79 -27.19
N GLY A 302 10.19 1.95 -26.30
CA GLY A 302 10.64 0.57 -26.13
C GLY A 302 10.09 -0.41 -27.17
N LEU A 303 9.06 -0.02 -27.94
CA LEU A 303 8.53 -0.88 -29.01
C LEU A 303 9.49 -0.87 -30.22
N PRO A 304 9.74 -2.04 -30.86
CA PRO A 304 10.54 -2.14 -32.09
C PRO A 304 9.99 -1.23 -33.19
N ALA A 305 10.81 -0.31 -33.70
CA ALA A 305 10.39 0.65 -34.71
C ALA A 305 10.14 -0.03 -36.07
N GLU A 306 10.81 -1.14 -36.33
CA GLU A 306 10.80 -1.91 -37.57
C GLU A 306 9.39 -2.43 -37.90
N ILE A 307 8.61 -2.79 -36.88
CA ILE A 307 7.22 -3.27 -37.05
C ILE A 307 6.32 -2.14 -37.56
N GLU A 308 6.53 -0.92 -37.05
CA GLU A 308 5.79 0.27 -37.50
C GLU A 308 6.23 0.70 -38.90
N GLU A 309 7.52 0.64 -39.19
CA GLU A 309 8.08 0.92 -40.52
C GLU A 309 7.57 -0.06 -41.57
N ALA A 310 7.50 -1.35 -41.28
CA ALA A 310 6.88 -2.34 -42.15
C ALA A 310 5.42 -1.99 -42.48
N GLY A 311 4.63 -1.58 -41.47
CA GLY A 311 3.26 -1.11 -41.70
C GLY A 311 3.17 0.12 -42.60
N LEU A 312 4.12 1.06 -42.51
CA LEU A 312 4.22 2.21 -43.41
C LEU A 312 4.57 1.78 -44.84
N MET A 313 5.46 0.80 -45.00
CA MET A 313 5.83 0.23 -46.31
C MET A 313 4.64 -0.50 -46.96
N ASP A 314 3.77 -1.13 -46.17
CA ASP A 314 2.50 -1.75 -46.59
C ASP A 314 1.39 -0.72 -46.91
N GLY A 315 1.70 0.58 -46.89
CA GLY A 315 0.77 1.64 -47.26
C GLY A 315 -0.20 2.08 -46.16
N LEU A 316 0.04 1.71 -44.90
CA LEU A 316 -0.72 2.29 -43.79
C LEU A 316 -0.33 3.75 -43.58
N SER A 317 -1.32 4.61 -43.34
CA SER A 317 -1.04 5.97 -42.83
C SER A 317 -0.55 5.89 -41.39
N ARG A 318 0.17 6.92 -40.91
CA ARG A 318 0.67 6.96 -39.52
C ARG A 318 -0.44 6.77 -38.48
N LEU A 319 -1.63 7.36 -38.71
CA LEU A 319 -2.76 7.17 -37.82
C LEU A 319 -3.20 5.69 -37.81
N ARG A 320 -3.26 5.02 -38.96
CA ARG A 320 -3.54 3.57 -39.01
C ARG A 320 -2.44 2.74 -38.34
N VAL A 321 -1.17 3.13 -38.44
CA VAL A 321 -0.07 2.46 -37.71
C VAL A 321 -0.31 2.56 -36.19
N ILE A 322 -0.64 3.74 -35.68
CA ILE A 322 -0.99 3.92 -34.27
C ILE A 322 -2.13 2.96 -33.88
N TRP A 323 -3.25 3.00 -34.62
CA TRP A 323 -4.44 2.22 -34.26
C TRP A 323 -4.29 0.70 -34.44
N LYS A 324 -3.61 0.24 -35.50
CA LYS A 324 -3.53 -1.18 -35.86
C LYS A 324 -2.28 -1.89 -35.34
N ILE A 325 -1.22 -1.15 -35.03
CA ILE A 325 0.08 -1.73 -34.63
C ILE A 325 0.44 -1.26 -33.23
N THR A 326 0.64 0.05 -33.04
CA THR A 326 1.18 0.56 -31.77
C THR A 326 0.22 0.34 -30.60
N LEU A 327 -1.08 0.61 -30.75
CA LEU A 327 -2.05 0.45 -29.66
C LEU A 327 -2.24 -1.01 -29.24
N PRO A 328 -2.43 -1.99 -30.15
CA PRO A 328 -2.49 -3.41 -29.77
C PRO A 328 -1.23 -3.91 -29.06
N LEU A 329 -0.05 -3.52 -29.54
CA LEU A 329 1.22 -3.85 -28.88
C LEU A 329 1.37 -3.18 -27.51
N SER A 330 0.70 -2.04 -27.31
CA SER A 330 0.75 -1.27 -26.07
C SER A 330 -0.39 -1.55 -25.11
N LEU A 331 -1.21 -2.59 -25.32
CA LEU A 331 -2.35 -2.89 -24.46
C LEU A 331 -1.99 -2.97 -22.96
N PRO A 332 -0.87 -3.61 -22.55
CA PRO A 332 -0.45 -3.63 -21.14
C PRO A 332 -0.17 -2.23 -20.57
N ALA A 333 0.48 -1.37 -21.37
CA ALA A 333 0.80 0.00 -20.99
C ALA A 333 -0.45 0.87 -20.93
N LEU A 334 -1.34 0.75 -21.92
CA LEU A 334 -2.62 1.45 -21.96
C LEU A 334 -3.48 1.06 -20.75
N ALA A 335 -3.54 -0.21 -20.38
CA ALA A 335 -4.24 -0.66 -19.17
C ALA A 335 -3.65 0.00 -17.90
N SER A 336 -2.33 0.01 -17.77
CA SER A 336 -1.62 0.61 -16.62
C SER A 336 -1.85 2.13 -16.55
N VAL A 337 -1.72 2.83 -17.67
CA VAL A 337 -1.94 4.27 -17.77
C VAL A 337 -3.41 4.63 -17.52
N SER A 338 -4.35 3.85 -18.06
CA SER A 338 -5.78 4.05 -17.84
C SER A 338 -6.13 3.91 -16.37
N LEU A 339 -5.61 2.88 -15.70
CA LEU A 339 -5.81 2.69 -14.26
C LEU A 339 -5.21 3.84 -13.46
N TYR A 340 -3.99 4.27 -13.82
CA TYR A 340 -3.34 5.37 -13.13
C TYR A 340 -4.10 6.70 -13.29
N VAL A 341 -4.55 7.02 -14.50
CA VAL A 341 -5.38 8.20 -14.78
C VAL A 341 -6.73 8.10 -14.06
N PHE A 342 -7.37 6.93 -14.07
CA PHE A 342 -8.60 6.69 -13.33
C PHE A 342 -8.40 6.94 -11.83
N MET A 343 -7.33 6.41 -11.24
CA MET A 343 -7.01 6.61 -9.82
C MET A 343 -6.79 8.08 -9.47
N ILE A 344 -6.11 8.85 -10.34
CA ILE A 344 -5.93 10.28 -10.11
C ILE A 344 -7.28 10.99 -10.14
N ALA A 345 -8.10 10.75 -11.17
CA ALA A 345 -9.40 11.39 -11.31
C ALA A 345 -10.38 11.00 -10.20
N TRP A 346 -10.36 9.73 -9.79
CA TRP A 346 -11.20 9.18 -8.73
C TRP A 346 -10.87 9.76 -7.37
N ASN A 347 -9.57 9.96 -7.08
CA ASN A 347 -9.07 10.52 -5.83
C ASN A 347 -8.96 12.05 -5.85
N GLU A 348 -9.33 12.71 -6.95
CA GLU A 348 -9.24 14.16 -7.07
C GLU A 348 -10.26 14.80 -6.11
N PHE A 349 -9.73 15.59 -5.17
CA PHE A 349 -10.52 16.25 -4.15
C PHE A 349 -10.53 17.78 -4.31
N LEU A 350 -9.39 18.38 -4.66
CA LEU A 350 -9.19 19.82 -4.59
C LEU A 350 -10.09 20.57 -5.59
N LEU A 351 -10.07 20.16 -6.86
CA LEU A 351 -10.88 20.78 -7.91
C LEU A 351 -12.35 20.47 -7.68
N ALA A 352 -12.68 19.24 -7.26
CA ALA A 352 -14.04 18.90 -6.87
C ALA A 352 -14.56 19.83 -5.77
N PHE A 353 -13.82 19.97 -4.66
CA PHE A 353 -14.15 20.82 -3.50
C PHE A 353 -14.30 22.30 -3.87
N MET A 354 -13.46 22.79 -4.78
CA MET A 354 -13.45 24.19 -5.19
C MET A 354 -14.55 24.53 -6.22
N LEU A 355 -14.85 23.61 -7.14
CA LEU A 355 -15.69 23.89 -8.30
C LEU A 355 -17.14 23.46 -8.14
N LEU A 356 -17.45 22.51 -7.27
CA LEU A 356 -18.85 22.13 -7.01
C LEU A 356 -19.41 22.92 -5.82
N ASP A 357 -20.73 23.02 -5.69
CA ASP A 357 -21.37 23.61 -4.50
C ASP A 357 -22.63 22.82 -4.10
N ASP A 358 -23.37 22.35 -5.11
CA ASP A 358 -24.57 21.55 -4.96
C ASP A 358 -24.25 20.08 -4.66
N PRO A 359 -24.66 19.54 -3.50
CA PRO A 359 -24.41 18.15 -3.12
C PRO A 359 -24.81 17.15 -4.20
N SER A 360 -25.90 17.38 -4.94
CA SER A 360 -26.38 16.46 -5.98
C SER A 360 -25.37 16.19 -7.12
N LYS A 361 -24.31 17.01 -7.21
CA LYS A 361 -23.26 16.91 -8.23
C LYS A 361 -21.91 16.47 -7.67
N PHE A 362 -21.82 16.17 -6.38
CA PHE A 362 -20.54 15.89 -5.72
C PHE A 362 -19.90 14.61 -6.26
N THR A 363 -18.58 14.65 -6.38
CA THR A 363 -17.76 13.46 -6.49
C THR A 363 -17.71 12.74 -5.14
N LEU A 364 -17.42 11.45 -5.15
CA LEU A 364 -17.30 10.62 -3.97
C LEU A 364 -16.30 11.17 -2.95
N THR A 365 -15.12 11.61 -3.38
CA THR A 365 -14.10 12.20 -2.50
C THR A 365 -14.62 13.45 -1.78
N ARG A 366 -15.34 14.31 -2.50
CA ARG A 366 -15.99 15.49 -1.92
C ARG A 366 -17.14 15.11 -0.99
N GLY A 367 -17.95 14.11 -1.36
CA GLY A 367 -19.04 13.59 -0.53
C GLY A 367 -18.54 12.98 0.79
N VAL A 368 -17.45 12.21 0.75
CA VAL A 368 -16.77 11.68 1.94
C VAL A 368 -16.28 12.82 2.84
N ALA A 369 -15.73 13.89 2.28
CA ALA A 369 -15.28 15.04 3.07
C ALA A 369 -16.42 15.72 3.84
N MET A 370 -17.66 15.70 3.33
CA MET A 370 -18.82 16.21 4.08
C MET A 370 -19.12 15.39 5.34
N LEU A 371 -18.78 14.09 5.34
CA LEU A 371 -18.98 13.22 6.50
C LEU A 371 -18.01 13.53 7.64
N ASN A 372 -16.93 14.27 7.38
CA ASN A 372 -15.99 14.70 8.40
C ASN A 372 -16.52 15.95 9.14
N SER A 373 -17.72 15.83 9.70
CA SER A 373 -18.42 16.84 10.49
C SER A 373 -18.57 16.38 11.93
N SER A 374 -18.56 17.31 12.89
CA SER A 374 -18.80 17.04 14.32
C SER A 374 -20.17 16.39 14.57
N GLU A 375 -21.13 16.63 13.70
CA GLU A 375 -22.50 16.16 13.80
C GLU A 375 -22.69 14.77 13.19
N ILE A 376 -21.75 14.32 12.36
CA ILE A 376 -21.84 13.04 11.66
C ILE A 376 -21.04 12.00 12.45
N PRO A 377 -21.66 10.89 12.83
CA PRO A 377 -20.95 9.81 13.51
C PRO A 377 -19.76 9.28 12.69
N ARG A 378 -18.68 8.90 13.38
CA ARG A 378 -17.41 8.53 12.71
C ARG A 378 -17.53 7.26 11.87
N GLN A 379 -18.46 6.37 12.21
CA GLN A 379 -18.69 5.15 11.45
C GLN A 379 -19.14 5.43 10.01
N HIS A 380 -19.89 6.51 9.76
CA HIS A 380 -20.29 6.90 8.40
C HIS A 380 -19.09 7.36 7.59
N LEU A 381 -18.21 8.18 8.16
CA LEU A 381 -16.96 8.61 7.50
C LEU A 381 -16.11 7.40 7.10
N MET A 382 -16.00 6.41 7.99
CA MET A 382 -15.24 5.18 7.74
C MET A 382 -15.92 4.29 6.69
N ALA A 383 -17.24 4.11 6.75
CA ALA A 383 -18.00 3.36 5.75
C ALA A 383 -17.90 4.02 4.35
N GLY A 384 -18.00 5.35 4.28
CA GLY A 384 -17.78 6.12 3.06
C GLY A 384 -16.38 5.95 2.50
N SER A 385 -15.36 5.88 3.37
CA SER A 385 -13.96 5.62 2.98
C SER A 385 -13.75 4.20 2.45
N VAL A 386 -14.42 3.20 3.04
CA VAL A 386 -14.44 1.81 2.52
C VAL A 386 -15.07 1.79 1.13
N ILE A 387 -16.25 2.38 0.96
CA ILE A 387 -16.96 2.47 -0.33
C ILE A 387 -16.09 3.15 -1.39
N ALA A 388 -15.35 4.20 -1.02
CA ALA A 388 -14.44 4.88 -1.93
C ALA A 388 -13.23 4.06 -2.37
N THR A 389 -12.78 3.12 -1.53
CA THR A 389 -11.61 2.27 -1.79
C THR A 389 -11.96 1.07 -2.69
N VAL A 390 -13.15 0.49 -2.53
CA VAL A 390 -13.56 -0.76 -3.20
C VAL A 390 -13.46 -0.68 -4.73
N PRO A 391 -13.97 0.35 -5.44
CA PRO A 391 -13.92 0.41 -6.90
C PRO A 391 -12.49 0.41 -7.46
N ILE A 392 -11.55 1.09 -6.79
CA ILE A 392 -10.14 1.10 -7.19
C ILE A 392 -9.56 -0.31 -7.07
N MET A 393 -9.83 -1.00 -5.96
CA MET A 393 -9.34 -2.36 -5.72
C MET A 393 -9.89 -3.34 -6.77
N VAL A 394 -11.18 -3.25 -7.09
CA VAL A 394 -11.81 -4.09 -8.13
C VAL A 394 -11.20 -3.83 -9.50
N LEU A 395 -10.99 -2.56 -9.87
CA LEU A 395 -10.36 -2.20 -11.14
C LEU A 395 -8.90 -2.67 -11.21
N PHE A 396 -8.14 -2.49 -10.12
CA PHE A 396 -6.76 -2.96 -10.04
C PHE A 396 -6.68 -4.48 -10.24
N LEU A 397 -7.43 -5.27 -9.48
CA LEU A 397 -7.44 -6.73 -9.59
C LEU A 397 -7.92 -7.21 -10.96
N GLY A 398 -8.92 -6.52 -11.55
CA GLY A 398 -9.40 -6.82 -12.90
C GLY A 398 -8.36 -6.52 -13.99
N LEU A 399 -7.52 -5.50 -13.80
CA LEU A 399 -6.51 -5.07 -14.76
C LEU A 399 -5.13 -5.70 -14.55
N GLU A 400 -4.85 -6.27 -13.37
CA GLU A 400 -3.58 -6.90 -13.00
C GLU A 400 -3.11 -7.93 -14.05
N ARG A 401 -4.04 -8.72 -14.61
CA ARG A 401 -3.74 -9.72 -15.66
C ARG A 401 -3.17 -9.11 -16.95
N PHE A 402 -3.46 -7.84 -17.24
CA PHE A 402 -2.93 -7.15 -18.42
C PHE A 402 -1.55 -6.57 -18.13
N MET A 403 -1.31 -6.11 -16.89
CA MET A 403 -0.03 -5.54 -16.45
C MET A 403 1.07 -6.61 -16.39
N THR A 404 0.75 -7.80 -15.88
CA THR A 404 1.70 -8.92 -15.72
C THR A 404 2.14 -9.55 -17.05
N LYS A 405 1.24 -9.63 -18.05
CA LYS A 405 1.57 -10.16 -19.38
C LYS A 405 2.58 -9.30 -20.15
N GLY A 406 2.53 -7.98 -19.98
CA GLY A 406 3.45 -7.04 -20.65
C GLY A 406 4.92 -7.18 -20.20
N LEU A 407 5.16 -7.57 -18.95
CA LEU A 407 6.51 -7.78 -18.41
C LEU A 407 7.21 -9.01 -19.02
N THR A 408 6.45 -9.99 -19.48
CA THR A 408 7.01 -11.24 -20.05
C THR A 408 7.33 -11.17 -21.54
N ALA A 409 6.70 -10.26 -22.29
CA ALA A 409 6.87 -10.14 -23.73
C ALA A 409 8.17 -9.42 -24.15
N GLY A 410 8.73 -8.58 -23.28
CA GLY A 410 10.00 -7.86 -23.51
C GLY A 410 11.25 -8.62 -23.07
N SER A 411 11.11 -9.81 -22.49
CA SER A 411 12.24 -10.62 -22.01
C SER A 411 12.74 -11.64 -23.05
N VAL A 412 12.40 -11.46 -24.33
CA VAL A 412 13.01 -12.24 -25.41
C VAL A 412 14.44 -11.76 -25.61
N LYS A 413 15.34 -12.56 -25.04
CA LYS A 413 16.81 -12.61 -25.19
C LYS A 413 17.40 -11.72 -26.29
N GLY A 414 18.17 -10.73 -25.87
CA GLY A 414 19.40 -10.34 -26.56
C GLY A 414 20.54 -11.24 -26.12
#